data_AF-A0A356EQP2-F1
#
_entry.id   AF-A0A356EQP2-F1
#
_cell.length_a   1.000
_cell.length_b   1.000
_cell.length_c   1.000
_cell.angle_alpha   90.00
_cell.angle_beta   90.00
_cell.angle_gamma   90.00
#
_symmetry.space_group_name_H-M   'P 1'
#
loop_
_entity.id
_entity.type
_entity.pdbx_description
1 polymer ?
#
loop_
_entity_poly.entity_id
_entity_poly.type
_entity_poly.pdbx_seq_one_letter_code
_entity_poly.pdbx_strand_id
1 'polypeptide(L)'
;SLALQESPSKHLERMSLLEKQLLDPITSAQTALQLEAIGRRSVDLLKKGLESEDAEVRFRSAEALAYLDQSEAAKVLGEAARNEPAFRVFALSALAAMDDPIAYEQLGSLLDSPSAETRYGAFRALWTMNPNDHRVMGEKLGDDFSYHVLASSGPPMIHVTRSRRPEVVLFNADQQFTPPVLLEAGPRIRVTSQGPDKIAVSRYAVGEPDQKRVVSMRVDEVIRAIAELKGTYPDVVQALQEAKSKGALTSRFEVDAVPEAGRAYDRASDEEQELAILEEDPEANKQSLLRSLMGNRGESPPSVGTDGVGFDENGMEDADSAGDTGPVKRFFAKMTGRTSD
;
A
#
# COMPACT_ATOMS: atom_id res chain seq x y z
N SER A 1 -15.73 -23.67 -8.83
CA SER A 1 -15.89 -25.09 -8.49
C SER A 1 -14.57 -25.79 -8.76
N LEU A 2 -13.90 -26.33 -7.73
CA LEU A 2 -12.69 -27.13 -7.90
C LEU A 2 -13.12 -28.52 -8.37
N ALA A 3 -12.74 -28.90 -9.59
CA ALA A 3 -13.08 -30.21 -10.14
C ALA A 3 -12.21 -31.28 -9.45
N LEU A 4 -12.83 -32.10 -8.61
CA LEU A 4 -12.16 -33.15 -7.82
C LEU A 4 -11.75 -34.37 -8.67
N GLN A 5 -12.34 -34.56 -9.86
CA GLN A 5 -11.99 -35.61 -10.82
C GLN A 5 -12.19 -35.10 -12.26
N GLU A 6 -11.15 -34.53 -12.85
CA GLU A 6 -11.15 -33.97 -14.21
C GLU A 6 -10.25 -34.81 -15.13
N SER A 7 -10.70 -35.11 -16.36
CA SER A 7 -9.85 -35.79 -17.33
C SER A 7 -8.76 -34.84 -17.86
N PRO A 8 -7.60 -35.36 -18.32
CA PRO A 8 -6.52 -34.51 -18.82
C PRO A 8 -6.95 -33.53 -19.93
N SER A 9 -7.83 -33.96 -20.85
CA SER A 9 -8.33 -33.09 -21.92
C SER A 9 -9.22 -31.96 -21.39
N LYS A 10 -10.13 -32.25 -20.45
CA LYS A 10 -10.98 -31.23 -19.82
C LYS A 10 -10.16 -30.24 -19.01
N HIS A 11 -9.10 -30.73 -18.35
CA HIS A 11 -8.17 -29.88 -17.63
C HIS A 11 -7.47 -28.88 -18.55
N LEU A 12 -6.98 -29.32 -19.71
CA LEU A 12 -6.36 -28.45 -20.71
C LEU A 12 -7.35 -27.42 -21.25
N GLU A 13 -8.58 -27.82 -21.57
CA GLU A 13 -9.64 -26.91 -21.99
C GLU A 13 -9.95 -25.86 -20.94
N ARG A 14 -10.07 -26.27 -19.67
CA ARG A 14 -10.33 -25.35 -18.55
C ARG A 14 -9.17 -24.38 -18.33
N MET A 15 -7.93 -24.84 -18.38
CA MET A 15 -6.76 -23.97 -18.24
C MET A 15 -6.67 -22.96 -19.40
N SER A 16 -7.00 -23.37 -20.63
CA SER A 16 -7.08 -22.45 -21.78
C SER A 16 -8.21 -21.42 -21.63
N LEU A 17 -9.35 -21.80 -21.08
CA LEU A 17 -10.45 -20.87 -20.78
C LEU A 17 -10.03 -19.86 -19.71
N LEU A 18 -9.42 -20.32 -18.62
CA LEU A 18 -8.91 -19.45 -17.56
C LEU A 18 -7.83 -18.50 -18.08
N GLU A 19 -7.02 -18.89 -19.05
CA GLU A 19 -6.07 -17.98 -19.71
C GLU A 19 -6.78 -16.80 -20.34
N LYS A 20 -7.81 -17.07 -21.16
CA LYS A 20 -8.57 -16.04 -21.87
C LYS A 20 -9.30 -15.12 -20.89
N GLN A 21 -9.86 -15.68 -19.82
CA GLN A 21 -10.57 -14.92 -18.81
C GLN A 21 -9.63 -14.10 -17.91
N LEU A 22 -8.39 -14.56 -17.70
CA LEU A 22 -7.40 -13.79 -16.96
C LEU A 22 -7.02 -12.53 -17.74
N LEU A 23 -6.86 -12.64 -19.06
CA LEU A 23 -6.47 -11.55 -19.95
C LEU A 23 -7.61 -10.61 -20.33
N ASP A 24 -8.83 -10.85 -19.84
CA ASP A 24 -9.98 -9.94 -19.99
C ASP A 24 -10.14 -9.13 -18.69
N PRO A 25 -10.03 -7.79 -18.71
CA PRO A 25 -10.12 -6.95 -17.52
C PRO A 25 -11.40 -7.16 -16.72
N ILE A 26 -12.52 -7.46 -17.39
CA ILE A 26 -13.83 -7.67 -16.76
C ILE A 26 -13.82 -8.94 -15.89
N THR A 27 -13.12 -9.98 -16.33
CA THR A 27 -13.11 -11.29 -15.66
C THR A 27 -11.81 -11.60 -14.92
N SER A 28 -10.78 -10.76 -15.08
CA SER A 28 -9.44 -10.92 -14.53
C SER A 28 -9.44 -11.12 -13.01
N ALA A 29 -10.21 -10.32 -12.27
CA ALA A 29 -10.24 -10.37 -10.81
C ALA A 29 -10.75 -11.71 -10.28
N GLN A 30 -11.87 -12.21 -10.81
CA GLN A 30 -12.41 -13.50 -10.39
C GLN A 30 -11.51 -14.65 -10.85
N THR A 31 -10.91 -14.53 -12.03
CA THR A 31 -10.05 -15.57 -12.61
C THR A 31 -8.73 -15.70 -11.86
N ALA A 32 -8.10 -14.58 -11.49
CA ALA A 32 -6.89 -14.57 -10.67
C ALA A 32 -7.10 -15.27 -9.32
N LEU A 33 -8.23 -15.03 -8.64
CA LEU A 33 -8.59 -15.74 -7.41
C LEU A 33 -8.75 -17.26 -7.62
N GLN A 34 -9.34 -17.68 -8.73
CA GLN A 34 -9.45 -19.11 -9.06
C GLN A 34 -8.08 -19.73 -9.31
N LEU A 35 -7.19 -19.01 -9.98
CA LEU A 35 -5.83 -19.44 -10.26
C LEU A 35 -4.98 -19.49 -8.99
N GLU A 36 -5.11 -18.52 -8.09
CA GLU A 36 -4.53 -18.56 -6.75
C GLU A 36 -4.98 -19.82 -6.00
N ALA A 37 -6.29 -20.12 -6.00
CA ALA A 37 -6.83 -21.31 -5.35
C ALA A 37 -6.36 -22.64 -5.99
N ILE A 38 -6.01 -22.64 -7.29
CA ILE A 38 -5.38 -23.78 -7.96
C ILE A 38 -3.93 -24.00 -7.47
N GLY A 39 -3.27 -22.95 -6.97
CA GLY A 39 -1.93 -22.99 -6.42
C GLY A 39 -0.83 -22.99 -7.48
N ARG A 40 0.37 -23.49 -7.14
CA ARG A 40 1.59 -23.38 -7.97
C ARG A 40 1.47 -23.78 -9.44
N ARG A 41 0.51 -24.64 -9.80
CA ARG A 41 0.25 -25.05 -11.19
C ARG A 41 -0.26 -23.92 -12.09
N SER A 42 -0.77 -22.83 -11.51
CA SER A 42 -1.27 -21.67 -12.25
C SER A 42 -0.23 -20.56 -12.41
N VAL A 43 0.97 -20.70 -11.82
CA VAL A 43 1.98 -19.63 -11.78
C VAL A 43 2.38 -19.17 -13.19
N ASP A 44 2.65 -20.10 -14.10
CA ASP A 44 3.03 -19.74 -15.48
C ASP A 44 1.91 -18.99 -16.21
N LEU A 45 0.65 -19.32 -15.88
CA LEU A 45 -0.51 -18.63 -16.44
C LEU A 45 -0.64 -17.21 -15.89
N LEU A 46 -0.49 -17.05 -14.58
CA LEU A 46 -0.52 -15.75 -13.93
C LEU A 46 0.64 -14.85 -14.40
N LYS A 47 1.81 -15.44 -14.68
CA LYS A 47 2.95 -14.71 -15.26
C LYS A 47 2.64 -14.10 -16.62
N LYS A 48 1.85 -14.77 -17.46
CA LYS A 48 1.36 -14.16 -18.72
C LYS A 48 0.52 -12.91 -18.46
N GLY A 49 -0.27 -12.91 -17.38
CA GLY A 49 -1.06 -11.74 -16.99
C GLY A 49 -0.20 -10.54 -16.53
N LEU A 50 1.02 -10.76 -16.04
CA LEU A 50 1.97 -9.66 -15.75
C LEU A 50 2.44 -8.94 -17.00
N GLU A 51 2.39 -9.60 -18.16
CA GLU A 51 2.80 -9.07 -19.47
C GLU A 51 1.64 -8.37 -20.21
N SER A 52 0.45 -8.31 -19.61
CA SER A 52 -0.71 -7.63 -20.19
C SER A 52 -0.46 -6.12 -20.30
N GLU A 53 -1.01 -5.49 -21.35
CA GLU A 53 -1.05 -4.01 -21.48
C GLU A 53 -2.10 -3.38 -20.54
N ASP A 54 -3.11 -4.15 -20.12
CA ASP A 54 -4.12 -3.70 -19.18
C ASP A 54 -3.63 -3.73 -17.72
N ALA A 55 -3.75 -2.60 -17.02
CA ALA A 55 -3.25 -2.44 -15.65
C ALA A 55 -4.05 -3.23 -14.61
N GLU A 56 -5.36 -3.47 -14.80
CA GLU A 56 -6.15 -4.33 -13.92
C GLU A 56 -5.69 -5.78 -14.06
N VAL A 57 -5.52 -6.28 -15.28
CA VAL A 57 -5.02 -7.65 -15.53
C VAL A 57 -3.65 -7.84 -14.88
N ARG A 58 -2.72 -6.90 -15.07
CA ARG A 58 -1.39 -6.95 -14.43
C ARG A 58 -1.51 -6.98 -12.91
N PHE A 59 -2.30 -6.08 -12.34
CA PHE A 59 -2.48 -5.98 -10.90
C PHE A 59 -3.09 -7.25 -10.30
N ARG A 60 -4.18 -7.79 -10.88
CA ARG A 60 -4.84 -9.02 -10.39
C ARG A 60 -3.93 -10.22 -10.47
N SER A 61 -3.15 -10.32 -11.54
CA SER A 61 -2.18 -11.40 -11.71
C SER A 61 -1.05 -11.29 -10.68
N ALA A 62 -0.53 -10.09 -10.44
CA ALA A 62 0.51 -9.84 -9.44
C ALA A 62 0.01 -10.08 -8.01
N GLU A 63 -1.22 -9.69 -7.69
CA GLU A 63 -1.85 -9.93 -6.40
C GLU A 63 -1.92 -11.43 -6.08
N ALA A 64 -2.44 -12.23 -7.02
CA ALA A 64 -2.48 -13.68 -6.88
C ALA A 64 -1.06 -14.29 -6.78
N LEU A 65 -0.11 -13.83 -7.60
CA LEU A 65 1.28 -14.30 -7.57
C LEU A 65 1.98 -14.00 -6.25
N ALA A 66 1.72 -12.85 -5.63
CA ALA A 66 2.27 -12.51 -4.31
C ALA A 66 1.75 -13.46 -3.22
N TYR A 67 0.46 -13.81 -3.24
CA TYR A 67 -0.09 -14.81 -2.31
C TYR A 67 0.39 -16.24 -2.60
N LEU A 68 0.91 -16.49 -3.80
CA LEU A 68 1.64 -17.70 -4.16
C LEU A 68 3.17 -17.61 -3.93
N ASP A 69 3.63 -16.54 -3.26
CA ASP A 69 5.02 -16.30 -2.90
C ASP A 69 5.96 -16.25 -4.12
N GLN A 70 5.53 -15.57 -5.19
CA GLN A 70 6.31 -15.37 -6.42
C GLN A 70 6.87 -13.93 -6.47
N SER A 71 8.20 -13.81 -6.40
CA SER A 71 8.92 -12.53 -6.38
C SER A 71 8.66 -11.62 -7.58
N GLU A 72 8.30 -12.20 -8.73
CA GLU A 72 8.00 -11.46 -9.97
C GLU A 72 6.82 -10.48 -9.81
N ALA A 73 5.92 -10.73 -8.84
CA ALA A 73 4.81 -9.85 -8.53
C ALA A 73 5.22 -8.49 -7.95
N ALA A 74 6.34 -8.44 -7.22
CA ALA A 74 6.67 -7.32 -6.33
C ALA A 74 6.72 -5.98 -7.08
N LYS A 75 7.38 -5.92 -8.25
CA LYS A 75 7.50 -4.68 -9.02
C LYS A 75 6.15 -4.15 -9.51
N VAL A 76 5.31 -5.02 -10.05
CA VAL A 76 3.97 -4.66 -10.54
C VAL A 76 3.10 -4.15 -9.39
N LEU A 77 3.18 -4.78 -8.21
CA LEU A 77 2.48 -4.30 -7.02
C LEU A 77 3.02 -2.95 -6.53
N GLY A 78 4.34 -2.73 -6.58
CA GLY A 78 4.94 -1.44 -6.25
C GLY A 78 4.43 -0.30 -7.15
N GLU A 79 4.34 -0.57 -8.45
CA GLU A 79 3.79 0.36 -9.45
C GLU A 79 2.30 0.61 -9.23
N ALA A 80 1.50 -0.44 -9.03
CA ALA A 80 0.08 -0.32 -8.73
C ALA A 80 -0.17 0.48 -7.45
N ALA A 81 0.62 0.24 -6.39
CA ALA A 81 0.54 1.00 -5.14
C ALA A 81 0.86 2.48 -5.33
N ARG A 82 1.81 2.80 -6.20
CA ARG A 82 2.19 4.18 -6.51
C ARG A 82 1.08 4.89 -7.27
N ASN A 83 0.63 4.28 -8.38
CA ASN A 83 -0.08 4.97 -9.43
C ASN A 83 -1.60 4.86 -9.32
N GLU A 84 -2.13 3.74 -8.82
CA GLU A 84 -3.58 3.47 -8.89
C GLU A 84 -4.24 3.46 -7.49
N PRO A 85 -4.97 4.52 -7.10
CA PRO A 85 -5.69 4.59 -5.83
C PRO A 85 -6.62 3.42 -5.53
N ALA A 86 -7.25 2.80 -6.52
CA ALA A 86 -8.15 1.65 -6.37
C ALA A 86 -7.41 0.37 -5.99
N PHE A 87 -6.18 0.19 -6.47
CA PHE A 87 -5.36 -0.98 -6.21
C PHE A 87 -4.46 -0.80 -4.98
N ARG A 88 -4.19 0.44 -4.57
CA ARG A 88 -3.16 0.79 -3.60
C ARG A 88 -3.18 0.01 -2.29
N VAL A 89 -4.32 -0.06 -1.63
CA VAL A 89 -4.43 -0.76 -0.33
C VAL A 89 -4.17 -2.25 -0.47
N PHE A 90 -4.60 -2.85 -1.58
CA PHE A 90 -4.44 -4.26 -1.88
C PHE A 90 -2.99 -4.56 -2.28
N ALA A 91 -2.40 -3.72 -3.12
CA ALA A 91 -1.01 -3.84 -3.54
C ALA A 91 -0.02 -3.73 -2.37
N LEU A 92 -0.21 -2.74 -1.48
CA LEU A 92 0.59 -2.61 -0.26
C LEU A 92 0.40 -3.81 0.68
N SER A 93 -0.82 -4.35 0.73
CA SER A 93 -1.14 -5.52 1.55
C SER A 93 -0.46 -6.78 1.01
N ALA A 94 -0.52 -7.01 -0.31
CA ALA A 94 0.16 -8.12 -0.96
C ALA A 94 1.69 -8.02 -0.76
N LEU A 95 2.29 -6.84 -0.99
CA LEU A 95 3.72 -6.59 -0.76
C LEU A 95 4.17 -6.92 0.67
N ALA A 96 3.41 -6.50 1.68
CA ALA A 96 3.77 -6.78 3.07
C ALA A 96 3.48 -8.22 3.53
N ALA A 97 2.77 -9.01 2.71
CA ALA A 97 2.58 -10.44 2.96
C ALA A 97 3.70 -11.30 2.33
N MET A 98 4.49 -10.74 1.41
CA MET A 98 5.61 -11.45 0.77
C MET A 98 6.84 -11.47 1.69
N ASP A 99 7.52 -12.61 1.79
CA ASP A 99 8.86 -12.71 2.40
C ASP A 99 9.94 -12.51 1.33
N ASP A 100 9.89 -11.35 0.67
CA ASP A 100 10.66 -11.09 -0.54
C ASP A 100 11.46 -9.77 -0.45
N PRO A 101 12.78 -9.80 -0.72
CA PRO A 101 13.61 -8.59 -0.70
C PRO A 101 13.19 -7.54 -1.74
N ILE A 102 12.62 -7.94 -2.88
CA ILE A 102 12.16 -6.99 -3.90
C ILE A 102 10.91 -6.28 -3.38
N ALA A 103 9.98 -6.99 -2.74
CA ALA A 103 8.82 -6.39 -2.09
C ALA A 103 9.22 -5.38 -1.01
N TYR A 104 10.22 -5.72 -0.18
CA TYR A 104 10.81 -4.81 0.80
C TYR A 104 11.36 -3.53 0.15
N GLU A 105 12.11 -3.66 -0.94
CA GLU A 105 12.65 -2.50 -1.67
C GLU A 105 11.55 -1.67 -2.35
N GLN A 106 10.50 -2.30 -2.89
CA GLN A 106 9.35 -1.57 -3.42
C GLN A 106 8.67 -0.73 -2.34
N LEU A 107 8.38 -1.32 -1.17
CA LEU A 107 7.80 -0.58 -0.05
C LEU A 107 8.71 0.56 0.44
N GLY A 108 10.02 0.32 0.51
CA GLY A 108 11.01 1.36 0.83
C GLY A 108 10.92 2.55 -0.12
N SER A 109 10.86 2.29 -1.43
CA SER A 109 10.73 3.35 -2.45
C SER A 109 9.42 4.14 -2.34
N LEU A 110 8.34 3.52 -1.84
CA LEU A 110 7.04 4.15 -1.68
C LEU A 110 7.00 5.15 -0.51
N LEU A 111 7.94 5.07 0.43
CA LEU A 111 8.12 6.11 1.47
C LEU A 111 8.46 7.48 0.87
N ASP A 112 9.00 7.52 -0.35
CA ASP A 112 9.38 8.75 -1.06
C ASP A 112 8.28 9.29 -1.96
N SER A 113 7.12 8.63 -2.01
CA SER A 113 6.00 9.01 -2.88
C SER A 113 5.47 10.44 -2.58
N PRO A 114 5.04 11.22 -3.58
CA PRO A 114 4.36 12.48 -3.34
C PRO A 114 2.98 12.31 -2.66
N SER A 115 2.36 11.14 -2.81
CA SER A 115 1.05 10.83 -2.23
C SER A 115 1.16 10.46 -0.76
N ALA A 116 0.45 11.19 0.10
CA ALA A 116 0.44 10.96 1.54
C ALA A 116 -0.06 9.57 1.91
N GLU A 117 -1.14 9.10 1.27
CA GLU A 117 -1.67 7.76 1.54
C GLU A 117 -0.73 6.65 1.10
N THR A 118 -0.01 6.83 -0.03
CA THR A 118 0.99 5.86 -0.49
C THR A 118 2.12 5.76 0.52
N ARG A 119 2.66 6.89 0.99
CA ARG A 119 3.77 6.90 1.95
C ARG A 119 3.40 6.31 3.29
N TYR A 120 2.28 6.75 3.85
CA TYR A 120 1.84 6.24 5.15
C TYR A 120 1.42 4.76 5.05
N GLY A 121 0.82 4.36 3.93
CA GLY A 121 0.54 2.97 3.61
C GLY A 121 1.81 2.11 3.55
N ALA A 122 2.86 2.59 2.89
CA ALA A 122 4.17 1.92 2.82
C ALA A 122 4.85 1.82 4.20
N PHE A 123 4.80 2.88 5.00
CA PHE A 123 5.26 2.85 6.39
C PHE A 123 4.54 1.75 7.18
N ARG A 124 3.20 1.67 7.09
CA ARG A 124 2.42 0.65 7.80
C ARG A 124 2.68 -0.76 7.30
N ALA A 125 2.91 -0.93 6.01
CA ALA A 125 3.28 -2.20 5.39
C ALA A 125 4.63 -2.69 5.94
N LEU A 126 5.68 -1.84 5.88
CA LEU A 126 7.00 -2.14 6.46
C LEU A 126 6.95 -2.41 7.97
N TRP A 127 6.23 -1.58 8.73
CA TRP A 127 6.07 -1.77 10.17
C TRP A 127 5.30 -3.07 10.49
N THR A 128 4.38 -3.47 9.61
CA THR A 128 3.67 -4.74 9.76
C THR A 128 4.57 -5.94 9.52
N MET A 129 5.48 -5.85 8.54
CA MET A 129 6.50 -6.88 8.28
C MET A 129 7.48 -6.99 9.45
N ASN A 130 8.08 -5.88 9.87
CA ASN A 130 9.05 -5.85 10.96
C ASN A 130 9.05 -4.48 11.69
N PRO A 131 8.45 -4.39 12.90
CA PRO A 131 8.47 -3.17 13.71
C PRO A 131 9.87 -2.68 14.12
N ASN A 132 10.88 -3.56 14.08
CA ASN A 132 12.27 -3.26 14.45
C ASN A 132 13.14 -2.92 13.23
N ASP A 133 12.56 -2.81 12.03
CA ASP A 133 13.28 -2.35 10.85
C ASP A 133 13.77 -0.91 11.06
N HIS A 134 15.06 -0.67 10.85
CA HIS A 134 15.67 0.65 10.98
C HIS A 134 15.01 1.75 10.13
N ARG A 135 14.29 1.39 9.05
CA ARG A 135 13.57 2.36 8.19
C ARG A 135 12.32 2.93 8.85
N VAL A 136 11.67 2.16 9.72
CA VAL A 136 10.34 2.47 10.27
C VAL A 136 10.23 2.30 11.78
N MET A 137 11.28 1.81 12.45
CA MET A 137 11.33 1.70 13.89
C MET A 137 11.07 3.07 14.52
N GLY A 138 10.36 3.05 15.64
CA GLY A 138 10.02 4.25 16.38
C GLY A 138 10.22 4.02 17.87
N GLU A 139 9.77 4.99 18.64
CA GLU A 139 9.81 4.96 20.09
C GLU A 139 8.47 5.36 20.68
N LYS A 140 8.38 5.25 22.01
CA LYS A 140 7.23 5.74 22.77
C LYS A 140 7.56 7.09 23.37
N LEU A 141 6.72 8.08 23.13
CA LEU A 141 6.84 9.42 23.71
C LEU A 141 5.65 9.71 24.64
N GLY A 142 5.89 10.55 25.65
CA GLY A 142 4.85 11.14 26.48
C GLY A 142 3.94 10.12 27.16
N ASP A 143 2.63 10.27 26.95
CA ASP A 143 1.56 9.36 27.37
C ASP A 143 1.46 8.06 26.55
N ASP A 144 2.62 7.56 26.11
CA ASP A 144 2.80 6.30 25.37
C ASP A 144 2.29 6.30 23.90
N PHE A 145 2.27 7.47 23.25
CA PHE A 145 2.05 7.51 21.80
C PHE A 145 3.29 7.10 21.01
N SER A 146 3.08 6.54 19.83
CA SER A 146 4.17 6.02 19.01
C SER A 146 4.73 7.13 18.13
N TYR A 147 6.05 7.30 18.14
CA TYR A 147 6.73 8.35 17.40
C TYR A 147 7.77 7.76 16.47
N HIS A 148 7.68 8.11 15.19
CA HIS A 148 8.53 7.59 14.14
C HIS A 148 9.17 8.75 13.37
N VAL A 149 10.48 8.71 13.19
CA VAL A 149 11.22 9.67 12.38
C VAL A 149 11.89 8.92 11.24
N LEU A 150 11.47 9.20 10.02
CA LEU A 150 11.93 8.48 8.83
C LEU A 150 12.85 9.36 8.00
N ALA A 151 13.91 8.74 7.48
CA ALA A 151 14.65 9.28 6.35
C ALA A 151 13.87 8.99 5.06
N SER A 152 13.53 10.02 4.32
CA SER A 152 12.90 9.92 3.01
C SER A 152 13.51 10.97 2.06
N SER A 153 13.50 10.70 0.76
CA SER A 153 13.87 11.66 -0.27
C SER A 153 12.65 12.45 -0.81
N GLY A 154 11.44 12.04 -0.43
CA GLY A 154 10.19 12.68 -0.83
C GLY A 154 9.92 14.01 -0.11
N PRO A 155 8.85 14.74 -0.49
CA PRO A 155 8.48 16.00 0.15
C PRO A 155 8.21 15.83 1.66
N PRO A 156 8.72 16.73 2.52
CA PRO A 156 8.54 16.63 3.96
C PRO A 156 7.06 16.59 4.37
N MET A 157 6.73 15.69 5.28
CA MET A 157 5.37 15.56 5.81
C MET A 157 5.39 15.12 7.26
N ILE A 158 4.35 15.50 7.96
CA ILE A 158 3.96 14.93 9.24
C ILE A 158 2.62 14.26 9.05
N HIS A 159 2.52 13.00 9.44
CA HIS A 159 1.25 12.26 9.49
C HIS A 159 0.89 11.96 10.94
N VAL A 160 -0.39 12.11 11.26
CA VAL A 160 -0.96 11.75 12.56
C VAL A 160 -2.25 10.93 12.41
N THR A 161 -2.56 10.12 13.41
CA THR A 161 -3.73 9.23 13.43
C THR A 161 -4.80 9.68 14.41
N ARG A 162 -6.08 9.76 14.02
CA ARG A 162 -7.16 10.08 14.99
C ARG A 162 -7.70 8.86 15.72
N SER A 163 -7.51 7.67 15.17
CA SER A 163 -8.15 6.45 15.65
C SER A 163 -7.17 5.30 15.86
N ARG A 164 -7.56 4.36 16.73
CA ARG A 164 -6.92 3.07 17.03
C ARG A 164 -5.58 3.15 17.75
N ARG A 165 -4.60 3.89 17.22
CA ARG A 165 -3.27 4.00 17.80
C ARG A 165 -2.80 5.45 17.70
N PRO A 166 -2.58 6.16 18.82
CA PRO A 166 -1.88 7.44 18.84
C PRO A 166 -0.50 7.30 18.22
N GLU A 167 -0.30 7.93 17.06
CA GLU A 167 0.90 7.78 16.26
C GLU A 167 1.23 9.08 15.52
N VAL A 168 2.50 9.46 15.56
CA VAL A 168 3.05 10.58 14.78
C VAL A 168 4.21 10.05 13.95
N VAL A 169 4.14 10.29 12.64
CA VAL A 169 5.14 9.85 11.67
C VAL A 169 5.72 11.07 10.96
N LEU A 170 6.99 11.34 11.23
CA LEU A 170 7.75 12.46 10.66
C LEU A 170 8.58 11.98 9.46
N PHE A 171 8.13 12.27 8.24
CA PHE A 171 8.88 12.00 7.02
C PHE A 171 9.85 13.15 6.76
N ASN A 172 11.14 12.88 6.95
CA ASN A 172 12.27 13.82 6.94
C ASN A 172 12.40 14.56 8.27
N ALA A 173 13.49 14.28 8.99
CA ALA A 173 13.75 14.82 10.33
C ALA A 173 14.05 16.33 10.34
N ASP A 174 14.51 16.90 9.23
CA ASP A 174 15.03 18.28 9.15
C ASP A 174 13.94 19.35 8.97
N GLN A 175 12.67 18.97 9.15
CA GLN A 175 11.54 19.89 9.16
C GLN A 175 11.71 20.92 10.28
N GLN A 176 11.48 22.19 9.95
CA GLN A 176 11.61 23.30 10.87
C GLN A 176 10.35 24.17 10.88
N PHE A 177 10.06 24.76 12.03
CA PHE A 177 9.09 25.83 12.12
C PHE A 177 9.66 27.12 11.54
N THR A 178 8.77 27.92 10.95
CA THR A 178 9.06 29.25 10.46
C THR A 178 8.58 30.28 11.49
N PRO A 179 9.45 31.16 12.01
CA PRO A 179 9.03 32.21 12.92
C PRO A 179 8.13 33.25 12.22
N PRO A 180 7.23 33.94 12.95
CA PRO A 180 7.01 33.83 14.40
C PRO A 180 6.16 32.61 14.79
N VAL A 181 6.61 31.88 15.82
CA VAL A 181 5.89 30.75 16.41
C VAL A 181 5.17 31.21 17.67
N LEU A 182 3.85 31.01 17.71
CA LEU A 182 3.01 31.16 18.90
C LEU A 182 1.88 30.13 18.80
N LEU A 183 2.03 29.01 19.50
CA LEU A 183 1.12 27.86 19.46
C LEU A 183 0.72 27.44 20.87
N GLU A 184 -0.45 26.88 20.99
CA GLU A 184 -0.98 26.23 22.18
C GLU A 184 -0.97 24.70 21.96
N ALA A 185 -0.28 24.00 22.84
CA ALA A 185 -0.26 22.55 22.91
C ALA A 185 -1.13 22.14 24.11
N GLY A 186 -2.43 22.04 23.87
CA GLY A 186 -3.41 21.86 24.94
C GLY A 186 -3.55 23.09 25.86
N PRO A 187 -4.16 22.91 27.05
CA PRO A 187 -4.46 24.02 27.95
C PRO A 187 -3.28 24.46 28.83
N ARG A 188 -2.18 23.70 28.85
CA ARG A 188 -1.08 23.88 29.82
C ARG A 188 0.27 24.13 29.17
N ILE A 189 0.43 23.90 27.88
CA ILE A 189 1.74 24.04 27.21
C ILE A 189 1.62 25.09 26.10
N ARG A 190 2.57 26.02 26.09
CA ARG A 190 2.70 27.05 25.06
C ARG A 190 4.05 26.93 24.35
N VAL A 191 4.03 27.05 23.02
CA VAL A 191 5.21 27.01 22.15
C VAL A 191 5.41 28.40 21.54
N THR A 192 6.55 29.04 21.82
CA THR A 192 6.82 30.42 21.38
C THR A 192 8.21 30.57 20.78
N SER A 193 8.38 31.42 19.77
CA SER A 193 9.73 31.80 19.31
C SER A 193 10.49 32.53 20.42
N GLN A 194 11.73 32.13 20.64
CA GLN A 194 12.68 32.79 21.53
C GLN A 194 13.90 33.23 20.70
N GLY A 195 13.78 34.37 20.02
CA GLY A 195 14.77 34.82 19.04
C GLY A 195 14.53 34.21 17.66
N PRO A 196 15.49 34.34 16.72
CA PRO A 196 15.32 33.94 15.33
C PRO A 196 15.41 32.42 15.10
N ASP A 197 16.11 31.69 15.97
CA ASP A 197 16.55 30.30 15.74
C ASP A 197 16.17 29.32 16.86
N LYS A 198 15.52 29.80 17.94
CA LYS A 198 15.08 28.95 19.06
C LYS A 198 13.60 29.05 19.37
N ILE A 199 13.05 27.95 19.88
CA ILE A 199 11.68 27.83 20.37
C ILE A 199 11.71 27.55 21.87
N ALA A 200 10.90 28.29 22.61
CA ALA A 200 10.57 28.05 24.00
C ALA A 200 9.27 27.25 24.10
N VAL A 201 9.35 26.05 24.68
CA VAL A 201 8.20 25.25 25.09
C VAL A 201 8.04 25.39 26.59
N SER A 202 6.92 25.93 27.05
CA SER A 202 6.66 26.24 28.46
C SER A 202 5.40 25.54 28.95
N ARG A 203 5.46 24.88 30.11
CA ARG A 203 4.32 24.29 30.80
C ARG A 203 3.94 25.08 32.03
N TYR A 204 2.65 25.36 32.17
CA TYR A 204 2.03 26.05 33.30
C TYR A 204 1.04 25.10 34.00
N ALA A 205 1.21 24.91 35.30
CA ALA A 205 0.31 24.09 36.11
C ALA A 205 0.09 24.74 37.47
N VAL A 206 -1.16 24.70 37.96
CA VAL A 206 -1.53 25.30 39.24
C VAL A 206 -0.79 24.58 40.37
N GLY A 207 -0.03 25.32 41.17
CA GLY A 207 0.71 24.79 42.32
C GLY A 207 2.04 24.12 41.97
N GLU A 208 2.47 24.14 40.71
CA GLU A 208 3.81 23.70 40.27
C GLU A 208 4.61 24.91 39.76
N PRO A 209 5.95 24.91 39.90
CA PRO A 209 6.78 25.91 39.24
C PRO A 209 6.70 25.78 37.72
N ASP A 210 6.75 26.91 37.02
CA ASP A 210 6.79 26.94 35.55
C ASP A 210 7.98 26.13 35.03
N GLN A 211 7.72 25.23 34.09
CA GLN A 211 8.74 24.41 33.46
C GLN A 211 8.96 24.88 32.02
N LYS A 212 10.22 24.99 31.60
CA LYS A 212 10.58 25.50 30.29
C LYS A 212 11.68 24.67 29.63
N ARG A 213 11.56 24.44 28.33
CA ARG A 213 12.61 23.91 27.45
C ARG A 213 12.84 24.89 26.32
N VAL A 214 14.11 25.09 25.98
CA VAL A 214 14.52 25.90 24.83
C VAL A 214 15.20 24.97 23.85
N VAL A 215 14.60 24.80 22.69
CA VAL A 215 15.03 23.89 21.62
C VAL A 215 15.24 24.67 20.32
N SER A 216 15.77 24.02 19.29
CA SER A 216 15.90 24.63 17.96
C SER A 216 14.54 24.78 17.26
N MET A 217 14.55 25.26 16.02
CA MET A 217 13.37 25.30 15.16
C MET A 217 12.90 23.93 14.67
N ARG A 218 13.64 22.84 14.93
CA ARG A 218 13.31 21.50 14.43
C ARG A 218 12.00 20.99 15.02
N VAL A 219 11.11 20.50 14.16
CA VAL A 219 9.81 19.95 14.56
C VAL A 219 9.98 18.78 15.53
N ASP A 220 10.94 17.89 15.27
CA ASP A 220 11.29 16.76 16.13
C ASP A 220 11.59 17.19 17.57
N GLU A 221 12.48 18.18 17.76
CA GLU A 221 12.85 18.65 19.09
C GLU A 221 11.68 19.31 19.84
N VAL A 222 10.80 20.01 19.15
CA VAL A 222 9.60 20.61 19.77
C VAL A 222 8.62 19.54 20.20
N ILE A 223 8.35 18.51 19.38
CA ILE A 223 7.49 17.38 19.74
C ILE A 223 8.02 16.69 21.00
N ARG A 224 9.34 16.41 21.03
CA ARG A 224 10.00 15.82 22.20
C ARG A 224 9.90 16.71 23.44
N ALA A 225 10.10 18.02 23.30
CA ALA A 225 9.99 18.97 24.40
C ALA A 225 8.56 19.04 24.97
N ILE A 226 7.52 18.96 24.13
CA ILE A 226 6.13 18.86 24.58
C ILE A 226 5.94 17.59 25.41
N ALA A 227 6.42 16.44 24.92
CA ALA A 227 6.32 15.16 25.62
C ALA A 227 7.11 15.14 26.96
N GLU A 228 8.34 15.68 26.98
CA GLU A 228 9.15 15.84 28.20
C GLU A 228 8.43 16.66 29.28
N LEU A 229 7.72 17.71 28.84
CA LEU A 229 6.89 18.54 29.68
C LEU A 229 5.52 17.90 29.97
N LYS A 230 5.37 16.58 29.85
CA LYS A 230 4.13 15.85 30.15
C LYS A 230 2.94 16.27 29.28
N GLY A 231 3.20 16.80 28.09
CA GLY A 231 2.21 16.92 27.04
C GLY A 231 1.82 15.54 26.51
N THR A 232 0.56 15.45 26.11
CA THR A 232 -0.09 14.24 25.59
C THR A 232 -0.12 14.24 24.07
N TYR A 233 -0.49 13.12 23.47
CA TYR A 233 -0.71 13.04 22.03
C TYR A 233 -1.65 14.15 21.47
N PRO A 234 -2.83 14.42 22.06
CA PRO A 234 -3.66 15.54 21.64
C PRO A 234 -2.96 16.90 21.67
N ASP A 235 -2.08 17.14 22.66
CA ASP A 235 -1.36 18.42 22.79
C ASP A 235 -0.37 18.60 21.62
N VAL A 236 0.32 17.52 21.24
CA VAL A 236 1.22 17.50 20.07
C VAL A 236 0.44 17.73 18.78
N VAL A 237 -0.66 16.99 18.58
CA VAL A 237 -1.50 17.13 17.39
C VAL A 237 -2.06 18.54 17.27
N GLN A 238 -2.55 19.11 18.37
CA GLN A 238 -3.06 20.49 18.41
C GLN A 238 -1.96 21.48 18.00
N ALA A 239 -0.76 21.37 18.58
CA ALA A 239 0.34 22.27 18.27
C ALA A 239 0.72 22.23 16.78
N LEU A 240 0.78 21.04 16.19
CA LEU A 240 1.10 20.85 14.77
C LEU A 240 0.00 21.38 13.84
N GLN A 241 -1.27 21.14 14.19
CA GLN A 241 -2.42 21.67 13.46
C GLN A 241 -2.45 23.20 13.48
N GLU A 242 -2.20 23.79 14.65
CA GLU A 242 -2.15 25.23 14.81
C GLU A 242 -0.94 25.84 14.10
N ALA A 243 0.21 25.16 14.11
CA ALA A 243 1.37 25.61 13.36
C ALA A 243 1.10 25.61 11.85
N LYS A 244 0.38 24.59 11.36
CA LYS A 244 -0.02 24.55 9.95
C LYS A 244 -0.99 25.67 9.61
N SER A 245 -2.01 25.89 10.43
CA SER A 245 -3.02 26.92 10.20
C SER A 245 -2.45 28.35 10.27
N LYS A 246 -1.46 28.57 11.12
CA LYS A 246 -0.74 29.86 11.26
C LYS A 246 0.41 30.04 10.27
N GLY A 247 0.68 29.07 9.41
CA GLY A 247 1.79 29.12 8.45
C GLY A 247 3.18 28.96 9.05
N ALA A 248 3.28 28.64 10.35
CA ALA A 248 4.54 28.33 11.01
C ALA A 248 5.09 26.95 10.61
N LEU A 249 4.27 26.05 10.07
CA LEU A 249 4.68 24.75 9.54
C LEU A 249 4.49 24.71 8.02
N THR A 250 5.60 24.75 7.28
CA THR A 250 5.59 24.76 5.81
C THR A 250 5.37 23.37 5.22
N SER A 251 5.83 22.33 5.90
CA SER A 251 5.68 20.94 5.47
C SER A 251 4.21 20.50 5.40
N ARG A 252 3.97 19.42 4.67
CA ARG A 252 2.64 18.82 4.55
C ARG A 252 2.23 18.25 5.91
N PHE A 253 1.00 18.51 6.35
CA PHE A 253 0.45 17.94 7.58
C PHE A 253 -0.82 17.17 7.22
N GLU A 254 -0.85 15.88 7.52
CA GLU A 254 -1.91 14.97 7.11
C GLU A 254 -2.48 14.21 8.30
N VAL A 255 -3.78 13.97 8.26
CA VAL A 255 -4.51 13.28 9.32
C VAL A 255 -5.25 12.10 8.70
N ASP A 256 -4.93 10.88 9.13
CA ASP A 256 -5.52 9.65 8.59
C ASP A 256 -5.48 9.54 7.05
N ALA A 257 -4.43 10.05 6.40
CA ALA A 257 -4.17 9.76 4.99
C ALA A 257 -3.79 8.27 4.82
N VAL A 258 -4.79 7.40 4.86
CA VAL A 258 -4.65 5.94 4.80
C VAL A 258 -5.23 5.45 3.47
N PRO A 259 -4.58 4.50 2.77
CA PRO A 259 -5.19 3.86 1.61
C PRO A 259 -6.52 3.21 1.95
N GLU A 260 -7.55 3.52 1.18
CA GLU A 260 -8.90 3.03 1.39
C GLU A 260 -9.24 1.89 0.43
N ALA A 261 -9.93 0.87 0.95
CA ALA A 261 -10.54 -0.17 0.12
C ALA A 261 -11.90 0.28 -0.43
N GLY A 262 -12.26 -0.24 -1.60
CA GLY A 262 -13.60 -0.05 -2.18
C GLY A 262 -13.71 1.10 -3.19
N ARG A 263 -12.59 1.72 -3.58
CA ARG A 263 -12.57 2.62 -4.74
C ARG A 263 -12.76 1.78 -6.01
N ALA A 264 -13.68 2.22 -6.87
CA ALA A 264 -13.86 1.60 -8.17
C ALA A 264 -12.69 2.02 -9.08
N TYR A 265 -12.18 1.07 -9.85
CA TYR A 265 -11.18 1.32 -10.89
C TYR A 265 -11.88 1.84 -12.15
N ASP A 266 -11.41 2.97 -12.69
CA ASP A 266 -12.01 3.63 -13.84
C ASP A 266 -11.27 3.27 -15.14
N ARG A 267 -11.76 2.22 -15.80
CA ARG A 267 -11.17 1.68 -17.05
C ARG A 267 -11.15 2.69 -18.19
N ALA A 268 -12.11 3.62 -18.25
CA ALA A 268 -12.18 4.61 -19.33
C ALA A 268 -11.01 5.60 -19.25
N SER A 269 -10.59 5.95 -18.02
CA SER A 269 -9.49 6.89 -17.80
C SER A 269 -8.13 6.32 -18.21
N ASP A 270 -7.98 4.99 -18.18
CA ASP A 270 -6.75 4.33 -18.62
C ASP A 270 -6.69 4.19 -20.14
N GLU A 271 -7.82 3.86 -20.78
CA GLU A 271 -7.91 3.85 -22.25
C GLU A 271 -7.57 5.25 -22.83
N GLU A 272 -8.08 6.32 -22.20
CA GLU A 272 -7.78 7.70 -22.60
C GLU A 272 -6.30 8.07 -22.41
N GLN A 273 -5.67 7.64 -21.30
CA GLN A 273 -4.25 7.86 -21.04
C GLN A 273 -3.38 7.10 -22.05
N GLU A 274 -3.74 5.85 -22.36
CA GLU A 274 -3.02 5.05 -23.35
C GLU A 274 -3.12 5.68 -24.74
N LEU A 275 -4.31 6.13 -25.14
CA LEU A 275 -4.51 6.87 -26.40
C LEU A 275 -3.69 8.17 -26.44
N ALA A 276 -3.63 8.92 -25.35
CA ALA A 276 -2.82 10.15 -25.27
C ALA A 276 -1.32 9.87 -25.43
N ILE A 277 -0.80 8.80 -24.82
CA ILE A 277 0.60 8.38 -24.97
C ILE A 277 0.89 7.94 -26.41
N LEU A 278 -0.07 7.28 -27.07
CA LEU A 278 0.03 6.88 -28.48
C LEU A 278 0.01 8.09 -29.44
N GLU A 279 -0.68 9.16 -29.08
CA GLU A 279 -0.74 10.42 -29.86
C GLU A 279 0.54 11.27 -29.76
N GLU A 280 1.30 11.17 -28.66
CA GLU A 280 2.52 11.95 -28.45
C GLU A 280 3.73 11.50 -29.31
N ASP A 281 3.81 10.24 -29.73
CA ASP A 281 4.82 9.74 -30.70
C ASP A 281 4.27 8.62 -31.62
N PRO A 282 3.63 8.98 -32.75
CA PRO A 282 2.86 8.04 -33.57
C PRO A 282 3.71 7.04 -34.39
N GLU A 283 4.99 7.31 -34.63
CA GLU A 283 5.85 6.45 -35.46
C GLU A 283 6.59 5.37 -34.65
N ALA A 284 7.08 5.71 -33.45
CA ALA A 284 7.66 4.72 -32.54
C ALA A 284 6.60 3.75 -32.00
N ASN A 285 5.40 4.27 -31.70
CA ASN A 285 4.33 3.47 -31.09
C ASN A 285 3.57 2.60 -32.09
N LYS A 286 3.41 3.01 -33.35
CA LYS A 286 2.84 2.13 -34.41
C LYS A 286 3.68 0.87 -34.65
N GLN A 287 5.01 0.95 -34.55
CA GLN A 287 5.87 -0.22 -34.73
C GLN A 287 5.76 -1.20 -33.55
N SER A 288 5.57 -0.69 -32.33
CA SER A 288 5.26 -1.49 -31.14
C SER A 288 3.91 -2.20 -31.27
N LEU A 289 2.87 -1.46 -31.67
CA LEU A 289 1.52 -1.98 -31.88
C LEU A 289 1.46 -3.03 -33.00
N LEU A 290 2.14 -2.78 -34.12
CA LEU A 290 2.23 -3.73 -35.24
C LEU A 290 3.01 -4.99 -34.87
N ARG A 291 4.03 -4.88 -34.00
CA ARG A 291 4.78 -6.04 -33.49
C ARG A 291 3.91 -6.88 -32.55
N SER A 292 3.08 -6.24 -31.71
CA SER A 292 2.12 -6.91 -30.82
C SER A 292 0.99 -7.61 -31.60
N LEU A 293 0.44 -6.96 -32.64
CA LEU A 293 -0.59 -7.53 -33.52
C LEU A 293 -0.09 -8.70 -34.39
N MET A 294 1.21 -8.72 -34.76
CA MET A 294 1.80 -9.79 -35.58
C MET A 294 2.37 -10.97 -34.77
N GLY A 295 2.57 -10.82 -33.45
CA GLY A 295 3.05 -11.89 -32.57
C GLY A 295 2.03 -13.01 -32.31
N ASN A 296 0.77 -12.81 -32.69
CA ASN A 296 -0.34 -13.71 -32.34
C ASN A 296 -0.79 -14.66 -33.47
N ARG A 297 0.08 -14.94 -34.46
CA ARG A 297 -0.18 -15.95 -35.50
C ARG A 297 0.92 -17.02 -35.54
N GLY A 298 0.90 -17.90 -34.54
CA GLY A 298 1.68 -19.14 -34.52
C GLY A 298 0.77 -20.36 -34.66
N GLU A 299 0.70 -20.88 -35.88
CA GLU A 299 0.60 -22.30 -36.26
C GLU A 299 -0.54 -23.19 -35.72
N SER A 300 -1.44 -23.57 -36.63
CA SER A 300 -2.38 -24.70 -36.45
C SER A 300 -1.64 -26.04 -36.47
N PRO A 301 -1.94 -27.01 -35.58
CA PRO A 301 -1.46 -28.37 -35.72
C PRO A 301 -2.36 -29.21 -36.64
N PRO A 302 -1.82 -30.26 -37.29
CA PRO A 302 -2.54 -31.08 -38.26
C PRO A 302 -3.46 -32.12 -37.60
N SER A 303 -4.48 -32.51 -38.34
CA SER A 303 -5.49 -33.52 -38.03
C SER A 303 -4.96 -34.97 -38.05
N VAL A 304 -5.19 -35.75 -36.98
CA VAL A 304 -5.36 -37.22 -36.92
C VAL A 304 -6.06 -37.48 -35.56
N GLY A 305 -7.02 -38.36 -35.30
CA GLY A 305 -7.71 -39.46 -35.98
C GLY A 305 -8.55 -40.16 -34.88
N THR A 306 -9.69 -40.71 -35.26
CA THR A 306 -10.68 -41.36 -34.39
C THR A 306 -10.13 -42.59 -33.65
N ASP A 307 -10.53 -42.79 -32.39
CA ASP A 307 -11.07 -44.07 -31.87
C ASP A 307 -11.52 -43.91 -30.40
N GLY A 308 -12.60 -44.61 -30.04
CA GLY A 308 -13.39 -44.31 -28.84
C GLY A 308 -13.32 -45.33 -27.69
N VAL A 309 -14.42 -45.31 -26.95
CA VAL A 309 -14.96 -46.28 -25.97
C VAL A 309 -14.60 -46.06 -24.49
N GLY A 310 -15.64 -45.97 -23.64
CA GLY A 310 -15.65 -46.55 -22.28
C GLY A 310 -16.14 -45.64 -21.14
N PHE A 311 -17.37 -45.84 -20.68
CA PHE A 311 -17.99 -45.31 -19.45
C PHE A 311 -17.39 -45.94 -18.17
N ASP A 312 -17.43 -45.25 -17.03
CA ASP A 312 -18.30 -45.61 -15.88
C ASP A 312 -18.21 -44.65 -14.69
N GLU A 313 -19.34 -44.56 -13.99
CA GLU A 313 -19.75 -43.65 -12.92
C GLU A 313 -19.25 -44.07 -11.51
N ASN A 314 -19.07 -43.08 -10.62
CA ASN A 314 -19.75 -42.95 -9.30
C ASN A 314 -18.86 -42.37 -8.17
N GLY A 315 -19.49 -41.52 -7.35
CA GLY A 315 -19.13 -41.37 -5.92
C GLY A 315 -18.83 -39.94 -5.46
N MET A 316 -19.89 -39.19 -5.16
CA MET A 316 -19.87 -37.88 -4.50
C MET A 316 -20.29 -38.07 -3.05
N GLU A 317 -19.57 -37.52 -2.07
CA GLU A 317 -20.09 -37.29 -0.72
C GLU A 317 -19.46 -36.02 -0.14
N ASP A 318 -20.35 -35.13 0.28
CA ASP A 318 -20.10 -33.78 0.81
C ASP A 318 -19.58 -33.82 2.26
N ALA A 319 -18.72 -32.87 2.60
CA ALA A 319 -18.47 -32.50 3.99
C ALA A 319 -18.39 -30.97 4.11
N ASP A 320 -19.46 -30.41 4.65
CA ASP A 320 -19.54 -29.07 5.24
C ASP A 320 -18.46 -28.91 6.31
N SER A 321 -17.65 -27.85 6.22
CA SER A 321 -16.91 -27.36 7.40
C SER A 321 -16.85 -25.84 7.39
N ALA A 322 -17.56 -25.26 8.36
CA ALA A 322 -17.40 -23.88 8.80
C ALA A 322 -15.92 -23.59 9.11
N GLY A 323 -15.35 -22.60 8.41
CA GLY A 323 -13.94 -22.25 8.47
C GLY A 323 -13.71 -20.86 9.04
N ASP A 324 -13.20 -20.86 10.26
CA ASP A 324 -12.24 -19.95 10.89
C ASP A 324 -11.72 -18.75 10.05
N THR A 325 -11.69 -17.57 10.66
CA THR A 325 -11.26 -16.32 10.01
C THR A 325 -9.72 -16.27 9.91
N GLY A 326 -9.20 -16.65 8.74
CA GLY A 326 -7.77 -16.84 8.48
C GLY A 326 -6.85 -15.60 8.65
N PRO A 327 -5.52 -15.82 8.65
CA PRO A 327 -4.48 -14.80 8.89
C PRO A 327 -4.54 -13.60 7.94
N VAL A 328 -5.01 -13.79 6.71
CA VAL A 328 -5.19 -12.74 5.71
C VAL A 328 -6.21 -11.69 6.16
N LYS A 329 -7.33 -12.10 6.77
CA LYS A 329 -8.33 -11.15 7.32
C LYS A 329 -7.76 -10.32 8.46
N ARG A 330 -6.97 -10.92 9.37
CA ARG A 330 -6.30 -10.19 10.46
C ARG A 330 -5.24 -9.21 9.92
N PHE A 331 -4.56 -9.59 8.85
CA PHE A 331 -3.60 -8.73 8.17
C PHE A 331 -4.28 -7.54 7.48
N PHE A 332 -5.37 -7.76 6.74
CA PHE A 332 -6.19 -6.69 6.17
C PHE A 332 -6.83 -5.80 7.24
N ALA A 333 -7.23 -6.37 8.37
CA ALA A 333 -7.69 -5.61 9.54
C ALA A 333 -6.55 -4.73 10.09
N LYS A 334 -5.32 -5.22 10.15
CA LYS A 334 -4.16 -4.43 10.58
C LYS A 334 -3.75 -3.35 9.56
N MET A 335 -3.98 -3.57 8.26
CA MET A 335 -3.65 -2.64 7.15
C MET A 335 -4.72 -1.58 6.86
N THR A 336 -6.01 -1.90 6.99
CA THR A 336 -7.12 -0.92 6.85
C THR A 336 -7.57 -0.36 8.20
N GLY A 337 -7.12 -1.00 9.28
CA GLY A 337 -7.53 -0.84 10.66
C GLY A 337 -8.99 -1.21 10.95
N ARG A 338 -9.78 -1.70 9.99
CA ARG A 338 -11.14 -2.19 10.29
C ARG A 338 -11.03 -3.47 11.11
N THR A 339 -11.66 -3.56 12.28
CA THR A 339 -11.81 -4.85 12.97
C THR A 339 -12.76 -5.72 12.16
N SER A 340 -12.41 -7.00 12.01
CA SER A 340 -13.35 -8.02 11.56
C SER A 340 -14.30 -8.30 12.73
N ASP A 341 -15.45 -7.65 12.72
CA ASP A 341 -16.61 -8.05 13.53
C ASP A 341 -17.22 -9.34 12.96
#